data_AF-A0A1L5KWR8-F1
#
_entry.id   AF-A0A1L5KWR8-F1
#
_cell.length_a   1.000
_cell.length_b   1.000
_cell.length_c   1.000
_cell.angle_alpha   90.00
_cell.angle_beta   90.00
_cell.angle_gamma   90.00
#
_symmetry.space_group_name_H-M   'P 1'
#
loop_
_entity.id
_entity.type
_entity.pdbx_description
1 polymer ?
#
loop_
_entity_poly.entity_id
_entity_poly.type
_entity_poly.pdbx_seq_one_letter_code
_entity_poly.pdbx_strand_id
1 'polypeptide(L)'
;RKVSGTAMCSRGGRSLFHGTLLISADLEAMSEALKPDETKLMGHGVKSVRSRVANLSEYTEEVSPDIIGAMLAEYMTERDGEIYELGESDIEAIEKL
;
A
#
# COMPACT_ATOMS: atom_id res chain seq x y z
N ARG A 1 -11.38 -1.30 13.09
CA ARG A 1 -9.92 -1.48 13.17
C ARG A 1 -9.32 -0.96 11.87
N LYS A 2 -8.05 -0.51 11.86
CA LYS A 2 -7.43 0.04 10.64
C LYS A 2 -7.17 -1.09 9.65
N VAL A 3 -7.69 -0.98 8.42
CA VAL A 3 -7.48 -1.96 7.34
C VAL A 3 -6.57 -1.43 6.23
N SER A 4 -6.19 -0.15 6.30
CA SER A 4 -5.38 0.52 5.27
C SER A 4 -4.47 1.57 5.90
N GLY A 5 -3.27 1.75 5.36
CA GLY A 5 -2.40 2.89 5.67
C GLY A 5 -2.06 3.67 4.40
N THR A 6 -2.03 4.99 4.47
CA THR A 6 -1.74 5.87 3.33
C THR A 6 -0.57 6.81 3.64
N ALA A 7 0.15 7.20 2.61
CA ALA A 7 1.18 8.23 2.64
C ALA A 7 1.16 9.05 1.35
N MET A 8 1.79 10.23 1.40
CA MET A 8 1.91 11.13 0.26
C MET A 8 3.35 11.62 0.14
N CYS A 9 3.85 11.68 -1.09
CA CYS A 9 5.11 12.32 -1.44
C CYS A 9 4.88 13.37 -2.53
N SER A 10 5.48 14.54 -2.41
CA SER A 10 5.41 15.58 -3.44
C SER A 10 6.82 15.97 -3.90
N ARG A 11 7.08 15.90 -5.21
CA ARG A 11 8.38 16.22 -5.82
C ARG A 11 8.18 16.76 -7.24
N GLY A 12 8.86 17.86 -7.57
CA GLY A 12 8.88 18.41 -8.93
C GLY A 12 7.50 18.76 -9.49
N GLY A 13 6.61 19.32 -8.66
CA GLY A 13 5.24 19.68 -9.06
C GLY A 13 4.27 18.50 -9.21
N ARG A 14 4.70 17.27 -8.88
CA ARG A 14 3.85 16.07 -8.89
C ARG A 14 3.66 15.56 -7.47
N SER A 15 2.49 14.99 -7.20
CA SER A 15 2.15 14.35 -5.93
C SER A 15 1.80 12.89 -6.17
N LEU A 16 2.42 12.01 -5.39
CA LEU A 16 2.12 10.59 -5.34
C LEU A 16 1.37 10.32 -4.03
N PHE A 17 0.13 9.85 -4.15
CA PHE A 17 -0.62 9.25 -3.04
C PHE A 17 -0.53 7.74 -3.19
N HIS A 18 -0.05 7.07 -2.15
CA HIS A 18 0.02 5.62 -2.14
C HIS A 18 -0.45 5.08 -0.80
N GLY A 19 -0.83 3.81 -0.79
CA GLY A 19 -1.28 3.16 0.43
C GLY A 19 -1.22 1.65 0.32
N THR A 20 -1.57 1.01 1.42
CA THR A 20 -1.68 -0.44 1.56
C THR A 20 -3.09 -0.80 1.98
N LEU A 21 -3.54 -2.01 1.61
CA LEU A 21 -4.75 -2.63 2.12
C LEU A 21 -4.35 -3.96 2.77
N LEU A 22 -4.79 -4.18 4.00
CA LEU A 22 -4.62 -5.44 4.72
C LEU A 22 -5.74 -6.38 4.27
N ILE A 23 -5.50 -7.15 3.22
CA ILE A 23 -6.50 -8.04 2.63
C ILE A 23 -6.67 -9.27 3.52
N SER A 24 -5.59 -10.04 3.68
CA SER A 24 -5.53 -11.28 4.46
C SER A 24 -4.09 -11.54 4.94
N ALA A 25 -3.42 -10.50 5.44
CA ALA A 25 -2.03 -10.55 5.87
C ALA A 25 -1.86 -11.29 7.21
N ASP A 26 -0.70 -11.91 7.42
CA ASP A 26 -0.30 -12.41 8.74
C ASP A 26 0.04 -11.21 9.66
N LEU A 27 -0.90 -10.88 10.55
CA LEU A 27 -0.77 -9.74 11.45
C LEU A 27 0.25 -9.98 12.57
N GLU A 28 0.52 -11.24 12.94
CA GLU A 28 1.55 -11.57 13.94
C GLU A 28 2.94 -11.38 13.35
N ALA A 29 3.20 -11.97 12.17
CA ALA A 29 4.45 -11.80 11.46
C ALA A 29 4.72 -10.32 11.14
N MET A 30 3.69 -9.56 10.73
CA MET A 30 3.80 -8.12 10.51
C MET A 30 4.16 -7.37 11.80
N SER A 31 3.54 -7.71 12.93
CA SER A 31 3.82 -7.08 14.23
C SER A 31 5.27 -7.31 14.66
N GLU A 32 5.78 -8.52 14.50
CA GLU A 32 7.17 -8.85 14.81
C GLU A 32 8.15 -8.13 13.89
N ALA A 33 7.89 -8.09 12.58
CA ALA A 33 8.75 -7.39 11.62
C ALA A 33 8.81 -5.87 11.84
N LEU A 34 7.73 -5.27 12.35
CA LEU A 34 7.65 -3.83 12.62
C LEU A 34 8.13 -3.43 14.01
N LYS A 35 8.60 -4.38 14.84
CA LYS A 35 9.13 -4.10 16.16
C LYS A 35 10.45 -3.32 16.04
N PRO A 36 10.50 -2.04 16.44
CA PRO A 36 11.71 -1.24 16.29
C PRO A 36 12.77 -1.66 17.30
N ASP A 37 14.03 -1.61 16.90
CA ASP A 37 15.16 -1.65 17.82
C ASP A 37 15.22 -0.33 18.61
N GLU A 38 15.42 -0.41 19.92
CA GLU A 38 15.41 0.76 20.82
C GLU A 38 16.47 1.81 20.42
N THR A 39 17.62 1.37 19.88
CA THR A 39 18.66 2.29 19.41
C THR A 39 18.25 3.08 18.17
N LYS A 40 17.40 2.55 17.29
CA LYS A 40 16.95 3.23 16.06
C LYS A 40 15.97 4.37 16.33
N LEU A 41 15.23 4.31 17.44
CA LEU A 41 14.25 5.32 17.82
C LEU A 41 14.88 6.58 18.41
N MET A 42 16.08 6.47 18.98
CA MET A 42 16.80 7.60 19.60
C MET A 42 17.46 8.54 18.57
N GLY A 43 17.76 8.05 17.36
CA GLY A 43 18.51 8.80 16.35
C GLY A 43 17.67 9.86 15.62
N HIS A 44 16.67 9.44 14.83
CA HIS A 44 15.91 10.35 13.94
C HIS A 44 14.51 9.80 13.56
N GLY A 45 13.96 8.86 14.32
CA GLY A 45 12.73 8.16 13.94
C GLY A 45 11.44 8.93 14.25
N VAL A 46 10.56 9.10 13.26
CA VAL A 46 9.17 9.49 13.51
C VAL A 46 8.46 8.31 14.18
N LYS A 47 7.90 8.52 15.37
CA LYS A 47 7.18 7.47 16.09
C LYS A 47 5.99 6.99 15.24
N SER A 48 5.94 5.69 14.96
CA SER A 48 4.79 5.07 14.31
C SER A 48 3.54 5.25 15.18
N VAL A 49 2.44 5.72 14.59
CA VAL A 49 1.14 5.80 15.25
C VAL A 49 0.57 4.39 15.36
N ARG A 50 0.73 3.75 16.52
CA ARG A 50 0.20 2.40 16.77
C ARG A 50 -1.33 2.45 16.80
N SER A 51 -1.95 1.89 15.76
CA SER A 51 -3.40 1.66 15.70
C SER A 51 -3.67 0.16 15.67
N ARG A 52 -4.74 -0.31 16.30
CA ARG A 52 -5.20 -1.69 16.15
C ARG A 52 -5.65 -1.93 14.71
N VAL A 53 -4.98 -2.84 14.01
CA VAL A 53 -5.25 -3.20 12.63
C VAL A 53 -6.18 -4.42 12.53
N ALA A 54 -6.75 -4.64 11.35
CA ALA A 54 -7.51 -5.84 10.98
C ALA A 54 -7.35 -6.10 9.49
N ASN A 55 -7.58 -7.34 9.09
CA ASN A 55 -7.71 -7.71 7.69
C ASN A 55 -9.12 -7.42 7.17
N LEU A 56 -9.25 -7.21 5.86
CA LEU A 56 -10.54 -7.15 5.17
C LEU A 56 -11.26 -8.50 5.23
N SER A 57 -10.51 -9.61 5.23
CA SER A 57 -11.06 -10.97 5.36
C SER A 57 -11.78 -11.24 6.68
N GLU A 58 -11.61 -10.37 7.68
CA GLU A 58 -12.38 -10.43 8.93
C GLU A 58 -13.80 -9.83 8.79
N TYR A 59 -14.08 -9.13 7.68
CA TYR A 59 -15.31 -8.39 7.45
C TYR A 59 -16.10 -8.91 6.23
N THR A 60 -15.48 -9.69 5.35
CA THR A 60 -16.10 -10.25 4.14
C THR A 60 -15.33 -11.50 3.69
N GLU A 61 -16.04 -12.44 3.05
CA GLU A 61 -15.51 -13.77 2.69
C GLU A 61 -14.81 -13.79 1.31
N GLU A 62 -15.22 -12.94 0.38
CA GLU A 62 -14.70 -12.90 -0.99
C GLU A 62 -13.65 -11.79 -1.16
N VAL A 63 -12.50 -11.95 -0.51
CA VAL A 63 -11.39 -10.99 -0.64
C VAL A 63 -10.09 -11.67 -1.04
N SER A 64 -9.56 -11.26 -2.19
CA SER A 64 -8.22 -11.58 -2.65
C SER A 64 -7.58 -10.34 -3.28
N PRO A 65 -6.24 -10.30 -3.41
CA PRO A 65 -5.55 -9.23 -4.14
C PRO A 65 -6.10 -9.02 -5.56
N ASP A 66 -6.42 -10.10 -6.26
CA ASP A 66 -6.93 -10.03 -7.64
C ASP A 66 -8.35 -9.45 -7.70
N ILE A 67 -9.24 -9.86 -6.81
CA ILE A 67 -10.61 -9.34 -6.73
C ILE A 67 -10.59 -7.85 -6.41
N ILE A 68 -9.83 -7.45 -5.39
CA ILE A 68 -9.75 -6.04 -4.99
C ILE A 68 -9.07 -5.21 -6.08
N GLY A 69 -8.03 -5.74 -6.73
CA GLY A 69 -7.37 -5.10 -7.85
C GLY A 69 -8.32 -4.85 -9.02
N ALA A 70 -9.13 -5.85 -9.40
CA ALA A 70 -10.14 -5.72 -10.44
C ALA A 70 -11.21 -4.68 -10.08
N MET A 71 -11.74 -4.71 -8.85
CA MET A 71 -12.72 -3.73 -8.37
C MET A 71 -12.18 -2.30 -8.39
N LEU A 72 -10.90 -2.10 -8.01
CA LEU A 72 -10.26 -0.78 -8.04
C LEU A 72 -10.05 -0.31 -9.48
N ALA A 73 -9.63 -1.20 -10.38
CA ALA A 73 -9.47 -0.87 -11.80
C ALA A 73 -10.82 -0.46 -12.42
N GLU A 74 -11.87 -1.24 -12.20
CA GLU A 74 -13.24 -0.92 -12.66
C GLU A 74 -13.71 0.42 -12.09
N TYR A 75 -13.58 0.65 -10.77
CA TYR A 75 -13.99 1.89 -10.13
C TYR A 75 -13.27 3.13 -10.70
N MET A 76 -12.00 2.99 -11.10
CA MET A 76 -11.21 4.06 -11.71
C MET A 76 -11.58 4.29 -13.19
N THR A 77 -11.79 3.22 -13.98
CA THR A 77 -12.14 3.35 -15.39
C THR A 77 -13.55 3.90 -15.60
N GLU A 78 -14.49 3.63 -14.69
CA GLU A 78 -15.80 4.29 -14.62
C GLU A 78 -15.72 5.81 -14.38
N ARG A 79 -14.55 6.31 -13.96
CA ARG A 79 -14.29 7.72 -13.58
C ARG A 79 -13.23 8.35 -14.48
N ASP A 80 -13.28 8.01 -15.76
CA ASP A 80 -12.39 8.55 -16.80
C ASP A 80 -10.92 8.14 -16.63
N GLY A 81 -10.63 7.14 -15.79
CA GLY A 81 -9.31 6.52 -15.71
C GLY A 81 -9.01 5.68 -16.95
N GLU A 82 -7.80 5.79 -17.48
CA GLU A 82 -7.35 5.00 -18.63
C GLU A 82 -6.37 3.90 -18.20
N ILE A 83 -6.48 2.74 -18.84
CA ILE A 83 -5.50 1.66 -18.67
C ILE A 83 -4.24 2.04 -19.44
N TYR A 84 -3.13 2.16 -18.73
CA TYR A 84 -1.81 2.38 -19.32
C TYR A 84 -1.07 1.05 -19.44
N GLU A 85 -0.83 0.60 -20.67
CA GLU A 85 0.00 -0.57 -20.96
C GLU A 85 1.47 -0.14 -21.06
N LEU A 86 2.35 -0.80 -20.29
CA LEU A 86 3.78 -0.53 -20.31
C LEU A 86 4.38 -0.95 -21.66
N GLY A 87 5.03 0.00 -22.35
CA GLY A 87 5.83 -0.31 -23.54
C GLY A 87 7.20 -0.89 -23.20
N GLU A 88 7.90 -1.43 -24.19
CA GLU A 88 9.28 -1.93 -24.01
C GLU A 88 10.21 -0.85 -23.43
N SER A 89 10.08 0.39 -23.91
CA SER A 89 10.86 1.53 -23.40
C SER A 89 10.58 1.84 -21.92
N ASP A 90 9.34 1.64 -21.46
CA ASP A 90 8.98 1.86 -20.06
C ASP A 90 9.62 0.80 -19.17
N ILE A 91 9.58 -0.46 -19.60
CA ILE A 91 10.18 -1.59 -18.89
C ILE A 91 11.70 -1.40 -18.79
N GLU A 92 12.37 -1.07 -19.89
CA GLU A 92 13.81 -0.79 -19.88
C GLU A 92 14.20 0.38 -18.96
N ALA A 93 13.33 1.39 -18.85
CA ALA A 93 13.57 2.52 -17.96
C ALA A 93 13.41 2.12 -16.49
N ILE A 94 12.42 1.29 -16.16
CA ILE A 94 12.18 0.76 -14.81
C ILE A 94 13.36 -0.11 -14.34
N GLU A 95 13.89 -0.97 -15.22
CA GLU A 95 15.01 -1.86 -14.88
C GLU A 95 16.33 -1.13 -14.63
N LYS A 96 16.45 0.13 -15.04
CA LYS A 96 17.63 0.98 -14.82
C LYS A 96 17.56 1.79 -13.51
N LEU A 97 16.45 1.74 -12.77
CA LEU A 97 16.27 2.41 -11.47
C LEU A 97 16.91 1.64 -10.31
#